data_AF-A0A1Y3EK61-F1
#
_entry.id   AF-A0A1Y3EK61-F1
#
_cell.length_a   1.000
_cell.length_b   1.000
_cell.length_c   1.000
_cell.angle_alpha   90.00
_cell.angle_beta   90.00
_cell.angle_gamma   90.00
#
_symmetry.space_group_name_H-M   'P 1'
#
loop_
_entity.id
_entity.type
_entity.pdbx_description
1 polymer ?
#
loop_
_entity_poly.entity_id
_entity_poly.type
_entity_poly.pdbx_seq_one_letter_code
_entity_poly.pdbx_strand_id
1 'polypeptide(L)'
;MQNTSSSLLLNIPSLDNLLSNIEQLSNTNGKYQDAPAIFDVDIPMLCSYMSFWWQHGPTNNTQELIKFIFMCIMMLYEIYFRKNLSAVSSDHINRLFSACSRLICDHIGIAHADWICHLAPFITPMINYVTIEPVRDYLLPMAEKVRMQADLAFKEEEKHRMHPDVFDESTVIEVICITFIFNKSG
;
A
#
# COMPACT_ATOMS: atom_id res chain seq x y z
N MET A 1 28.96 -16.22 28.06
CA MET A 1 28.56 -15.15 27.12
C MET A 1 27.45 -15.73 26.24
N GLN A 2 26.19 -15.48 26.58
CA GLN A 2 25.04 -15.99 25.83
C GLN A 2 24.71 -15.02 24.69
N ASN A 3 24.60 -15.61 23.49
CA ASN A 3 24.42 -15.03 22.17
C ASN A 3 23.45 -13.83 22.10
N THR A 4 23.99 -12.64 21.84
CA THR A 4 23.27 -11.41 21.47
C THR A 4 22.52 -11.51 20.13
N SER A 5 22.75 -12.56 19.34
CA SER A 5 22.09 -12.79 18.05
C SER A 5 20.65 -13.31 18.19
N SER A 6 20.37 -14.09 19.23
CA SER A 6 19.05 -14.71 19.47
C SER A 6 18.00 -13.74 20.04
N SER A 7 18.43 -12.70 20.75
CA SER A 7 17.54 -11.63 21.25
C SER A 7 17.04 -10.69 20.16
N LEU A 8 17.78 -10.57 19.05
CA LEU A 8 17.39 -9.71 17.91
C LEU A 8 16.28 -10.34 17.05
N LEU A 9 16.28 -11.68 16.91
CA LEU A 9 15.24 -12.43 16.19
C LEU A 9 13.87 -12.40 16.89
N LEU A 10 13.85 -12.24 18.22
CA LEU A 10 12.62 -12.14 19.03
C LEU A 10 11.89 -10.80 18.87
N ASN A 11 12.58 -9.76 18.38
CA ASN A 11 12.01 -8.42 18.21
C ASN A 11 11.53 -8.13 16.78
N ILE A 12 11.59 -9.12 15.87
CA ILE A 12 11.08 -8.95 14.52
C ILE A 12 9.56 -9.19 14.55
N PRO A 13 8.73 -8.17 14.29
CA PRO A 13 7.28 -8.34 14.27
C PRO A 13 6.87 -9.28 13.14
N SER A 14 5.86 -10.12 13.40
CA SER A 14 5.31 -11.00 12.37
C SER A 14 4.57 -10.18 11.30
N LEU A 15 4.51 -10.74 10.10
CA LEU A 15 3.80 -10.16 8.95
C LEU A 15 2.34 -9.84 9.30
N ASP A 16 1.66 -10.79 9.95
CA ASP A 16 0.27 -10.63 10.39
C ASP A 16 0.09 -9.51 11.42
N ASN A 17 1.03 -9.35 12.36
CA ASN A 17 0.94 -8.30 13.36
C ASN A 17 1.07 -6.91 12.73
N LEU A 18 2.03 -6.73 11.80
CA LEU A 18 2.19 -5.46 11.08
C LEU A 18 0.95 -5.14 10.23
N LEU A 19 0.43 -6.15 9.52
CA LEU A 19 -0.77 -6.00 8.71
C LEU A 19 -1.98 -5.61 9.56
N SER A 20 -2.19 -6.27 10.71
CA SER A 20 -3.28 -5.95 11.63
C SER A 20 -3.15 -4.56 12.23
N ASN A 21 -1.95 -4.05 12.49
CA ASN A 21 -1.75 -2.67 12.96
C ASN A 21 -2.22 -1.66 11.90
N ILE A 22 -1.90 -1.89 10.62
CA ILE A 22 -2.36 -1.02 9.52
C ILE A 22 -3.88 -1.10 9.35
N GLU A 23 -4.47 -2.29 9.47
CA GLU A 23 -5.93 -2.46 9.45
C GLU A 23 -6.61 -1.71 10.59
N GLN A 24 -6.07 -1.77 11.81
CA GLN A 24 -6.60 -1.04 12.96
C GLN A 24 -6.50 0.48 12.76
N LEU A 25 -5.36 0.96 12.26
CA LEU A 25 -5.17 2.37 11.93
C LEU A 25 -6.21 2.84 10.88
N SER A 26 -6.42 2.02 9.85
CA SER A 26 -7.43 2.25 8.81
C SER A 26 -8.86 2.27 9.35
N ASN A 27 -9.20 1.34 10.24
CA ASN A 27 -10.54 1.28 10.85
C ASN A 27 -10.83 2.45 11.81
N THR A 28 -9.80 3.04 12.40
CA THR A 28 -9.92 4.14 13.36
C THR A 28 -9.76 5.52 12.72
N ASN A 29 -9.57 5.57 11.40
CA ASN A 29 -9.21 6.78 10.66
C ASN A 29 -8.02 7.54 11.29
N GLY A 30 -6.99 6.78 11.69
CA GLY A 30 -5.79 7.33 12.31
C GLY A 30 -5.02 8.23 11.36
N LYS A 31 -4.49 9.34 11.89
CA LYS A 31 -3.80 10.36 11.09
C LYS A 31 -2.29 10.11 11.08
N TYR A 32 -1.63 10.71 10.10
CA TYR A 32 -0.16 10.69 10.00
C TYR A 32 0.54 11.10 11.31
N GLN A 33 0.04 12.15 11.97
CA GLN A 33 0.60 12.67 13.21
C GLN A 33 0.56 11.66 14.37
N ASP A 34 -0.42 10.76 14.37
CA ASP A 34 -0.63 9.78 15.44
C ASP A 34 0.31 8.57 15.29
N ALA A 35 0.70 8.23 14.06
CA ALA A 35 1.47 7.03 13.76
C ALA A 35 2.42 7.17 12.55
N PRO A 36 3.37 8.13 12.56
CA PRO A 36 4.21 8.42 11.39
C PRO A 36 5.05 7.21 10.94
N ALA A 37 5.50 6.37 11.87
CA ALA A 37 6.25 5.15 11.56
C ALA A 37 5.44 4.16 10.69
N ILE A 38 4.11 4.09 10.88
CA ILE A 38 3.27 3.19 10.08
C ILE A 38 3.18 3.69 8.63
N PHE A 39 3.02 4.99 8.44
CA PHE A 39 2.95 5.61 7.12
C PHE A 39 4.31 5.59 6.40
N ASP A 40 5.39 5.93 7.09
CA ASP A 40 6.69 6.11 6.43
C ASP A 40 7.48 4.82 6.27
N VAL A 41 7.20 3.80 7.08
CA VAL A 41 7.99 2.56 7.12
C VAL A 41 7.12 1.33 6.87
N ASP A 42 6.11 1.08 7.70
CA ASP A 42 5.40 -0.20 7.67
C ASP A 42 4.61 -0.41 6.38
N ILE A 43 3.83 0.59 5.95
CA ILE A 43 3.04 0.50 4.71
C ILE A 43 3.96 0.34 3.49
N PRO A 44 4.95 1.21 3.22
CA PRO A 44 5.85 1.04 2.08
C PRO A 44 6.57 -0.30 2.09
N MET A 45 7.09 -0.70 3.26
CA MET A 45 7.81 -1.96 3.42
C MET A 45 6.92 -3.16 3.07
N LEU A 46 5.70 -3.21 3.61
CA LEU A 46 4.79 -4.31 3.33
C LEU A 46 4.29 -4.32 1.88
N CYS A 47 3.99 -3.16 1.30
CA CYS A 47 3.61 -3.06 -0.12
C CYS A 47 4.72 -3.61 -1.04
N SER A 48 5.98 -3.19 -0.82
CA SER A 48 7.13 -3.69 -1.57
C SER A 48 7.37 -5.18 -1.33
N TYR A 49 7.29 -5.62 -0.07
CA TYR A 49 7.49 -7.02 0.30
C TYR A 49 6.47 -7.93 -0.41
N MET A 50 5.18 -7.63 -0.27
CA MET A 50 4.10 -8.43 -0.86
C MET A 50 4.18 -8.44 -2.40
N SER A 51 4.48 -7.29 -3.02
CA SER A 51 4.61 -7.19 -4.47
C SER A 51 5.80 -8.01 -5.00
N PHE A 52 6.93 -7.98 -4.29
CA PHE A 52 8.11 -8.77 -4.63
C PHE A 52 7.86 -10.28 -4.52
N TRP A 53 7.24 -10.72 -3.41
CA TRP A 53 6.92 -12.13 -3.20
C TRP A 53 5.89 -12.65 -4.17
N TRP A 54 4.90 -11.84 -4.54
CA TRP A 54 3.91 -12.25 -5.53
C TRP A 54 4.56 -12.56 -6.87
N GLN A 55 5.53 -11.77 -7.34
CA GLN A 55 6.22 -12.00 -8.62
C GLN A 55 7.10 -13.25 -8.61
N HIS A 56 7.71 -13.60 -7.47
CA HIS A 56 8.63 -14.73 -7.31
C HIS A 56 7.98 -15.95 -6.65
N GLY A 57 6.66 -15.90 -6.41
CA GLY A 57 5.90 -16.97 -5.81
C GLY A 57 5.78 -18.19 -6.72
N PRO A 58 5.46 -19.37 -6.17
CA PRO A 58 5.37 -20.64 -6.91
C PRO A 58 4.29 -20.66 -8.01
N THR A 59 3.52 -19.59 -8.18
CA THR A 59 2.34 -19.51 -9.03
C THR A 59 2.59 -18.96 -10.44
N ASN A 60 3.76 -18.38 -10.77
CA ASN A 60 3.84 -17.44 -11.91
C ASN A 60 4.74 -17.83 -13.10
N ASN A 61 5.62 -18.83 -13.03
CA ASN A 61 6.56 -19.14 -14.14
C ASN A 61 6.76 -20.65 -14.36
N THR A 62 6.00 -21.25 -15.28
CA THR A 62 5.98 -22.71 -15.54
C THR A 62 7.29 -23.30 -16.06
N GLN A 63 8.16 -22.51 -16.73
CA GLN A 63 9.46 -22.98 -17.24
C GLN A 63 10.59 -22.90 -16.21
N GLU A 64 10.59 -21.86 -15.38
CA GLU A 64 11.43 -21.84 -14.18
C GLU A 64 10.93 -22.87 -13.17
N LEU A 65 9.64 -23.23 -13.17
CA LEU A 65 9.07 -24.30 -12.35
C LEU A 65 9.69 -25.67 -12.63
N ILE A 66 10.09 -25.99 -13.87
CA ILE A 66 10.74 -27.28 -14.18
C ILE A 66 12.20 -27.29 -13.71
N LYS A 67 12.93 -26.18 -13.90
CA LYS A 67 14.26 -26.00 -13.31
C LYS A 67 14.19 -25.96 -11.78
N PHE A 68 13.13 -25.38 -11.22
CA PHE A 68 12.82 -25.30 -9.81
C PHE A 68 12.38 -26.66 -9.27
N ILE A 69 11.71 -27.52 -10.03
CA ILE A 69 11.39 -28.91 -9.63
C ILE A 69 12.68 -29.74 -9.61
N PHE A 70 13.56 -29.58 -10.61
CA PHE A 70 14.86 -30.28 -10.65
C PHE A 70 15.80 -29.79 -9.53
N MET A 71 15.82 -28.48 -9.29
CA MET A 71 16.47 -27.88 -8.13
C MET A 71 15.78 -28.32 -6.84
N CYS A 72 14.45 -28.43 -6.78
CA CYS A 72 13.69 -28.89 -5.62
C CYS A 72 13.97 -30.35 -5.31
N ILE A 73 14.26 -31.22 -6.28
CA ILE A 73 14.65 -32.60 -5.96
C ILE A 73 16.04 -32.64 -5.30
N MET A 74 16.95 -31.73 -5.67
CA MET A 74 18.23 -31.54 -4.96
C MET A 74 18.08 -30.73 -3.65
N MET A 75 17.10 -29.84 -3.61
CA MET A 75 16.72 -29.04 -2.44
C MET A 75 15.82 -29.82 -1.50
N LEU A 76 15.24 -30.98 -1.87
CA LEU A 76 14.46 -31.83 -0.98
C LEU A 76 15.32 -32.32 0.19
N TYR A 77 16.63 -32.35 -0.02
CA TYR A 77 17.64 -32.60 1.01
C TYR A 77 17.86 -31.39 1.96
N GLU A 78 17.57 -30.17 1.50
CA GLU A 78 17.62 -28.89 2.25
C GLU A 78 16.23 -28.43 2.75
N ILE A 79 15.14 -28.96 2.20
CA ILE A 79 13.73 -28.58 2.46
C ILE A 79 13.28 -29.03 3.86
N TYR A 80 13.96 -29.98 4.49
CA TYR A 80 13.75 -30.25 5.92
C TYR A 80 14.16 -29.06 6.80
N PHE A 81 14.99 -28.13 6.29
CA PHE A 81 15.57 -27.01 7.03
C PHE A 81 14.90 -25.64 6.76
N ARG A 82 14.09 -25.49 5.69
CA ARG A 82 13.45 -24.19 5.34
C ARG A 82 11.97 -24.10 5.74
N LYS A 83 11.65 -24.53 6.96
CA LYS A 83 10.35 -24.35 7.62
C LYS A 83 10.13 -22.88 8.06
N ASN A 84 10.27 -21.90 7.14
CA ASN A 84 9.93 -20.47 7.32
C ASN A 84 10.12 -19.66 6.01
N LEU A 85 9.74 -20.22 4.85
CA LEU A 85 9.42 -19.36 3.70
C LEU A 85 8.09 -18.70 4.01
N SER A 86 8.11 -17.38 4.29
CA SER A 86 6.94 -16.58 4.62
C SER A 86 5.77 -16.88 3.67
N ALA A 87 4.68 -17.41 4.22
CA ALA A 87 3.48 -17.77 3.48
C ALA A 87 2.69 -16.51 3.09
N VAL A 88 3.22 -15.71 2.16
CA VAL A 88 2.47 -14.60 1.57
C VAL A 88 1.34 -15.17 0.72
N SER A 89 0.12 -15.09 1.24
CA SER A 89 -1.12 -15.48 0.55
C SER A 89 -1.72 -14.29 -0.20
N SER A 90 -2.57 -14.57 -1.21
CA SER A 90 -3.39 -13.53 -1.86
C SER A 90 -4.26 -12.78 -0.86
N ASP A 91 -4.68 -13.41 0.23
CA ASP A 91 -5.43 -12.79 1.33
C ASP A 91 -4.67 -11.59 1.93
N HIS A 92 -3.38 -11.74 2.20
CA HIS A 92 -2.57 -10.66 2.78
C HIS A 92 -2.46 -9.43 1.87
N ILE A 93 -2.37 -9.65 0.55
CA ILE A 93 -2.30 -8.56 -0.44
C ILE A 93 -3.63 -7.79 -0.48
N ASN A 94 -4.75 -8.52 -0.48
CA ASN A 94 -6.09 -7.92 -0.50
C ASN A 94 -6.40 -7.14 0.77
N ARG A 95 -6.03 -7.68 1.94
CA ARG A 95 -6.16 -7.02 3.24
C ARG A 95 -5.37 -5.72 3.29
N LEU A 96 -4.08 -5.78 2.92
CA LEU A 96 -3.20 -4.60 2.91
C LEU A 96 -3.73 -3.52 1.95
N PHE A 97 -4.08 -3.90 0.73
CA PHE A 97 -4.61 -2.97 -0.25
C PHE A 97 -5.93 -2.32 0.20
N SER A 98 -6.82 -3.10 0.83
CA SER A 98 -8.08 -2.59 1.37
C SER A 98 -7.85 -1.57 2.48
N ALA A 99 -6.94 -1.87 3.41
CA ALA A 99 -6.60 -0.96 4.51
C ALA A 99 -5.99 0.36 3.99
N CYS A 100 -5.05 0.26 3.04
CA CYS A 100 -4.44 1.44 2.41
C CYS A 100 -5.45 2.26 1.60
N SER A 101 -6.30 1.59 0.81
CA SER A 101 -7.32 2.28 -0.01
C SER A 101 -8.32 3.03 0.85
N ARG A 102 -8.74 2.46 1.99
CA ARG A 102 -9.60 3.14 2.96
C ARG A 102 -8.90 4.35 3.58
N LEU A 103 -7.65 4.20 4.03
CA LEU A 103 -6.87 5.31 4.59
C LEU A 103 -6.77 6.49 3.61
N ILE A 104 -6.46 6.20 2.34
CA ILE A 104 -6.42 7.22 1.29
C ILE A 104 -7.80 7.86 1.11
N CYS A 105 -8.85 7.04 0.96
CA CYS A 105 -10.23 7.51 0.81
C CYS A 105 -10.65 8.48 1.92
N ASP A 106 -10.27 8.19 3.16
CA ASP A 106 -10.69 8.97 4.32
C ASP A 106 -9.90 10.26 4.50
N HIS A 107 -8.73 10.38 3.87
CA HIS A 107 -7.84 11.53 3.99
C HIS A 107 -7.77 12.43 2.73
N ILE A 108 -8.50 12.11 1.67
CA ILE A 108 -8.66 13.00 0.51
C ILE A 108 -9.32 14.32 0.94
N GLY A 109 -8.71 15.44 0.56
CA GLY A 109 -9.18 16.78 0.91
C GLY A 109 -8.82 17.24 2.33
N ILE A 110 -8.04 16.45 3.09
CA ILE A 110 -7.51 16.88 4.39
C ILE A 110 -6.18 17.60 4.19
N ALA A 111 -6.04 18.78 4.79
CA ALA A 111 -4.77 19.51 4.82
C ALA A 111 -3.66 18.67 5.50
N HIS A 112 -2.43 18.75 5.00
CA HIS A 112 -1.27 17.98 5.48
C HIS A 112 -1.39 16.44 5.29
N ALA A 113 -2.07 16.01 4.23
CA ALA A 113 -2.13 14.63 3.78
C ALA A 113 -1.17 14.33 2.61
N ASP A 114 -0.02 15.01 2.55
CA ASP A 114 1.02 14.84 1.54
C ASP A 114 1.65 13.44 1.55
N TRP A 115 1.57 12.72 2.67
CA TRP A 115 1.95 11.31 2.79
C TRP A 115 1.26 10.40 1.76
N ILE A 116 0.05 10.74 1.30
CA ILE A 116 -0.66 9.97 0.26
C ILE A 116 0.17 9.92 -1.03
N CYS A 117 0.78 11.06 -1.39
CA CYS A 117 1.65 11.17 -2.56
C CYS A 117 2.90 10.31 -2.42
N HIS A 118 3.45 10.17 -1.21
CA HIS A 118 4.60 9.31 -0.94
C HIS A 118 4.25 7.82 -0.98
N LEU A 119 3.03 7.43 -0.58
CA LEU A 119 2.60 6.04 -0.56
C LEU A 119 2.13 5.50 -1.92
N ALA A 120 1.59 6.36 -2.78
CA ALA A 120 1.00 5.94 -4.05
C ALA A 120 1.90 5.06 -4.93
N PRO A 121 3.22 5.32 -5.08
CA PRO A 121 4.11 4.47 -5.88
C PRO A 121 4.22 3.03 -5.36
N PHE A 122 4.03 2.81 -4.07
CA PHE A 122 4.11 1.48 -3.45
C PHE A 122 2.81 0.70 -3.58
N ILE A 123 1.66 1.38 -3.52
CA ILE A 123 0.34 0.74 -3.53
C ILE A 123 -0.11 0.47 -4.98
N THR A 124 0.21 1.35 -5.93
CA THR A 124 -0.23 1.24 -7.33
C THR A 124 0.11 -0.11 -7.98
N PRO A 125 1.32 -0.68 -7.82
CA PRO A 125 1.66 -1.99 -8.38
C PRO A 125 0.78 -3.12 -7.87
N MET A 126 0.26 -3.02 -6.64
CA MET A 126 -0.57 -4.05 -6.00
C MET A 126 -1.92 -4.23 -6.71
N ILE A 127 -2.40 -3.24 -7.46
CA ILE A 127 -3.66 -3.31 -8.23
C ILE A 127 -3.68 -4.54 -9.16
N ASN A 128 -2.51 -4.97 -9.64
CA ASN A 128 -2.37 -6.12 -10.54
C ASN A 128 -2.53 -7.48 -9.83
N TYR A 129 -2.49 -7.50 -8.50
CA TYR A 129 -2.41 -8.73 -7.69
C TYR A 129 -3.61 -8.91 -6.75
N VAL A 130 -4.42 -7.87 -6.57
CA VAL A 130 -5.65 -7.90 -5.77
C VAL A 130 -6.83 -8.43 -6.56
N THR A 131 -7.81 -8.98 -5.86
CA THR A 131 -9.09 -9.36 -6.45
C THR A 131 -9.91 -8.12 -6.82
N ILE A 132 -11.01 -8.32 -7.53
CA ILE A 132 -11.80 -7.19 -8.06
C ILE A 132 -12.61 -6.48 -6.96
N GLU A 133 -12.88 -7.12 -5.83
CA GLU A 133 -13.74 -6.59 -4.78
C GLU A 133 -13.17 -5.33 -4.11
N PRO A 134 -11.93 -5.31 -3.58
CA PRO A 134 -11.37 -4.09 -2.99
C PRO A 134 -11.24 -2.94 -4.01
N VAL A 135 -10.93 -3.28 -5.26
CA VAL A 135 -10.82 -2.31 -6.36
C VAL A 135 -12.17 -1.64 -6.59
N ARG A 136 -13.26 -2.41 -6.68
CA ARG A 136 -14.61 -1.88 -6.87
C ARG A 136 -15.07 -1.05 -5.67
N ASP A 137 -14.84 -1.57 -4.47
CA ASP A 137 -15.44 -1.03 -3.25
C ASP A 137 -14.76 0.27 -2.79
N TYR A 138 -13.49 0.48 -3.14
CA TYR A 138 -12.74 1.68 -2.71
C TYR A 138 -12.41 2.66 -3.85
N LEU A 139 -12.11 2.20 -5.08
CA LEU A 139 -11.67 3.14 -6.12
C LEU A 139 -12.79 4.03 -6.62
N LEU A 140 -14.02 3.53 -6.70
CA LEU A 140 -15.17 4.35 -7.13
C LEU A 140 -15.46 5.49 -6.15
N PRO A 141 -15.62 5.24 -4.83
CA PRO A 141 -15.74 6.32 -3.85
C PRO A 141 -14.53 7.27 -3.83
N MET A 142 -13.32 6.73 -4.03
CA MET A 142 -12.10 7.55 -4.10
C MET A 142 -12.16 8.53 -5.27
N ALA A 143 -12.52 8.05 -6.45
CA ALA A 143 -12.64 8.87 -7.66
C ALA A 143 -13.69 9.95 -7.52
N GLU A 144 -14.84 9.63 -6.92
CA GLU A 144 -15.88 10.61 -6.67
C GLU A 144 -15.44 11.69 -5.68
N LYS A 145 -14.76 11.32 -4.58
CA LYS A 145 -14.20 12.28 -3.62
C LYS A 145 -13.17 13.19 -4.26
N VAL A 146 -12.23 12.64 -5.05
CA VAL A 146 -11.22 13.44 -5.78
C VAL A 146 -11.89 14.41 -6.74
N ARG A 147 -12.87 13.96 -7.54
CA ARG A 147 -13.61 14.86 -8.44
C ARG A 147 -14.27 16.01 -7.67
N MET A 148 -14.87 15.71 -6.52
CA MET A 148 -15.53 16.73 -5.71
C MET A 148 -14.51 17.75 -5.15
N GLN A 149 -13.34 17.31 -4.73
CA GLN A 149 -12.27 18.20 -4.26
C GLN A 149 -11.71 19.06 -5.40
N ALA A 150 -11.53 18.50 -6.60
CA ALA A 150 -11.15 19.24 -7.80
C ALA A 150 -12.16 20.34 -8.17
N ASP A 151 -13.46 20.04 -8.10
CA ASP A 151 -14.51 21.03 -8.36
C ASP A 151 -14.51 22.17 -7.33
N LEU A 152 -14.17 21.87 -6.06
CA LEU A 152 -14.05 22.88 -5.00
C LEU A 152 -12.81 23.75 -5.23
N ALA A 153 -11.65 23.14 -5.50
CA ALA A 153 -10.41 23.83 -5.79
C ALA A 153 -10.55 24.74 -7.01
N PHE A 154 -11.21 24.27 -8.07
CA PHE A 154 -11.49 25.08 -9.26
C PHE A 154 -12.34 26.32 -8.93
N LYS A 155 -13.42 26.15 -8.16
CA LYS A 155 -14.28 27.29 -7.75
C LYS A 155 -13.52 28.28 -6.87
N GLU A 156 -12.64 27.79 -6.01
CA GLU A 156 -11.80 28.61 -5.16
C GLU A 156 -10.75 29.39 -5.96
N GLU A 157 -10.09 28.75 -6.93
CA GLU A 157 -9.18 29.43 -7.86
C GLU A 157 -9.90 30.51 -8.67
N GLU A 158 -11.10 30.20 -9.21
CA GLU A 158 -11.93 31.16 -9.95
C GLU A 158 -12.31 32.36 -9.06
N LYS A 159 -12.63 32.12 -7.78
CA LYS A 159 -12.93 33.17 -6.80
C LYS A 159 -11.72 34.08 -6.54
N HIS A 160 -10.51 33.52 -6.41
CA HIS A 160 -9.28 34.29 -6.23
C HIS A 160 -8.89 35.09 -7.49
N ARG A 161 -9.16 34.55 -8.68
CA ARG A 161 -8.98 35.29 -9.95
C ARG A 161 -9.90 36.49 -10.09
N MET A 162 -11.11 36.41 -9.55
CA MET A 162 -12.11 37.48 -9.59
C MET A 162 -11.97 38.49 -8.45
N HIS A 163 -11.16 38.20 -7.41
CA HIS A 163 -10.82 39.08 -6.28
C HIS A 163 -9.33 38.95 -5.89
N PRO A 164 -8.43 39.79 -6.44
CA PRO A 164 -6.98 39.59 -6.37
C PRO A 164 -6.29 39.89 -5.02
N ASP A 165 -7.01 40.27 -3.97
CA ASP A 165 -6.40 40.87 -2.76
C ASP A 165 -6.09 39.89 -1.61
N VAL A 166 -6.21 38.57 -1.80
CA VAL A 166 -5.77 37.60 -0.77
C VAL A 166 -5.05 36.44 -1.45
N PHE A 167 -3.72 36.48 -1.44
CA PHE A 167 -2.84 35.41 -1.88
C PHE A 167 -2.57 34.51 -0.67
N ASP A 168 -3.17 33.32 -0.62
CA ASP A 168 -2.74 32.24 0.29
C ASP A 168 -2.07 31.14 -0.53
N GLU A 169 -0.80 30.87 -0.18
CA GLU A 169 0.12 30.02 -0.93
C GLU A 169 -0.02 28.56 -0.46
N SER A 170 -1.19 27.96 -0.65
CA SER A 170 -1.39 26.58 -0.20
C SER A 170 -2.46 25.79 -0.96
N THR A 171 -2.36 25.68 -2.28
CA THR A 171 -3.25 24.78 -3.05
C THR A 171 -2.51 24.06 -4.18
N VAL A 172 -1.70 23.06 -3.83
CA VAL A 172 -1.28 22.03 -4.81
C VAL A 172 -1.15 20.68 -4.12
N ILE A 173 -2.25 19.93 -4.01
CA ILE A 173 -2.19 18.46 -3.91
C ILE A 173 -3.38 17.85 -4.64
N GLU A 174 -3.38 17.84 -5.97
CA GLU A 174 -4.29 16.99 -6.75
C GLU A 174 -3.68 16.56 -8.08
N VAL A 175 -2.71 15.63 -8.05
CA VAL A 175 -2.26 14.97 -9.30
C VAL A 175 -2.07 13.46 -9.15
N ILE A 176 -1.91 12.92 -7.93
CA ILE A 176 -1.52 11.51 -7.76
C ILE A 176 -2.71 10.57 -7.52
N CYS A 177 -3.81 11.03 -6.91
CA CYS A 177 -5.03 10.20 -6.80
C CYS A 177 -5.57 9.82 -8.20
N ILE A 178 -5.35 10.68 -9.19
CA ILE A 178 -5.69 10.42 -10.60
C ILE A 178 -4.82 9.28 -11.16
N THR A 179 -3.52 9.23 -10.88
CA THR A 179 -2.67 8.10 -11.30
C THR A 179 -3.11 6.77 -10.67
N PHE A 180 -3.61 6.79 -9.43
CA PHE A 180 -4.15 5.61 -8.75
C PHE A 180 -5.42 5.07 -9.42
N ILE A 181 -6.27 5.95 -9.95
CA ILE A 181 -7.55 5.59 -10.58
C ILE A 181 -7.38 5.19 -12.06
N PHE A 182 -6.49 5.86 -12.81
CA PHE A 182 -6.45 5.74 -14.28
C PHE A 182 -5.54 4.63 -14.83
N ASN A 183 -4.76 3.92 -14.00
CA ASN A 183 -3.84 2.89 -14.51
C ASN A 183 -4.50 1.53 -14.83
N LYS A 184 -5.84 1.46 -14.91
CA LYS A 184 -6.59 0.26 -15.33
C LYS A 184 -7.63 0.53 -16.44
N SER A 185 -7.50 1.61 -17.20
CA SER A 185 -8.37 1.90 -18.36
C SER A 185 -7.64 1.87 -19.71
N GLY A 186 -6.47 1.23 -19.79
CA GLY A 186 -5.75 0.95 -21.03
C GLY A 186 -5.61 -0.53 -21.30
#